data_AF-A0A5J4SS61-F1
#
_entry.id   AF-A0A5J4SS61-F1
#
_cell.length_a   1.000
_cell.length_b   1.000
_cell.length_c   1.000
_cell.angle_alpha   90.00
_cell.angle_beta   90.00
_cell.angle_gamma   90.00
#
_symmetry.space_group_name_H-M   'P 1'
#
loop_
_entity.id
_entity.type
_entity.pdbx_description
1 polymer ?
#
loop_
_entity_poly.entity_id
_entity_poly.type
_entity_poly.pdbx_seq_one_letter_code
_entity_poly.pdbx_strand_id
1 'polypeptide(L)'
;MKKLLPLFLALSFLSVYGQENSQWRGKKRDGVYNETGLLKKWPDAGPQLLWSFEGLGEGHTSVAIANDKLYITGMVDSTGILYVFNLQGKLLQKKAYGLEWNTNYNGSRSTVNVNDGKLYIFSGRGVLQCLNEKSLEVVWSKDLLNAFDGTNLQFGMCESPLIVGDVIYMTPGGEKNNMIALNKKTGELIWSSKGISRPSTYCSPQYIADLDIPIVVNAIDSNLVAVNANTGEFLWRVEQKNPYGHSPNTPLYEGGLLFSTSGGGYGSQQFRLTNGGRSVERVWKNELDNKMGGFVKIDNYLYGSGEKNRYWYCIDWKTGETKYKNNKVGTGVVISADGMLYCYSDRGEMALVKASPESFEVVSKFSITMGTDQHWAHPVIHRGILYVRHGNALMAYKI
;
A
#
# COMPACT_ATOMS: atom_id res chain seq x y z
N MET A 1 35.31 -49.51 -39.67
CA MET A 1 34.24 -48.49 -39.54
C MET A 1 33.91 -48.31 -38.05
N LYS A 2 34.47 -47.27 -37.40
CA LYS A 2 34.17 -46.95 -35.99
C LYS A 2 32.88 -46.13 -35.95
N LYS A 3 31.82 -46.67 -35.34
CA LYS A 3 30.55 -45.95 -35.13
C LYS A 3 30.70 -44.99 -33.95
N LEU A 4 30.61 -43.68 -34.22
CA LEU A 4 30.46 -42.65 -33.20
C LEU A 4 29.01 -42.65 -32.71
N LEU A 5 28.81 -42.78 -31.40
CA LEU A 5 27.53 -42.67 -30.72
C LEU A 5 27.33 -41.20 -30.30
N PRO A 6 26.23 -40.52 -30.63
CA PRO A 6 26.01 -39.16 -30.21
C PRO A 6 25.53 -39.15 -28.75
N LEU A 7 26.29 -38.45 -27.89
CA LEU A 7 25.94 -38.21 -26.49
C LEU A 7 24.89 -37.08 -26.45
N PHE A 8 23.63 -37.43 -26.20
CA PHE A 8 22.56 -36.45 -25.96
C PHE A 8 22.74 -35.87 -24.55
N LEU A 9 23.18 -34.62 -24.46
CA LEU A 9 23.24 -33.86 -23.21
C LEU A 9 21.82 -33.39 -22.86
N ALA A 10 21.17 -34.04 -21.89
CA ALA A 10 19.89 -33.59 -21.36
C ALA A 10 20.12 -32.36 -20.47
N LEU A 11 19.80 -31.16 -20.99
CA LEU A 11 19.75 -29.93 -20.20
C LEU A 11 18.51 -29.97 -19.29
N SER A 12 18.71 -30.35 -18.04
CA SER A 12 17.72 -30.17 -16.98
C SER A 12 17.59 -28.68 -16.65
N PHE A 13 16.53 -28.04 -17.13
CA PHE A 13 16.14 -26.70 -16.69
C PHE A 13 15.66 -26.78 -15.24
N LEU A 14 16.55 -26.49 -14.29
CA LEU A 14 16.14 -26.18 -12.92
C LEU A 14 15.42 -24.83 -12.95
N SER A 15 14.09 -24.86 -12.88
CA SER A 15 13.30 -23.66 -12.58
C SER A 15 13.66 -23.23 -11.17
N VAL A 16 14.54 -22.23 -11.05
CA VAL A 16 14.74 -21.51 -9.79
C VAL A 16 13.47 -20.71 -9.55
N TYR A 17 12.54 -21.27 -8.77
CA TYR A 17 11.42 -20.50 -8.24
C TYR A 17 11.99 -19.49 -7.24
N GLY A 18 12.22 -18.27 -7.70
CA GLY A 18 12.50 -17.15 -6.80
C GLY A 18 11.31 -16.95 -5.86
N GLN A 19 11.58 -16.69 -4.59
CA GLN A 19 10.53 -16.34 -3.64
C GLN A 19 9.83 -15.06 -4.12
N GLU A 20 8.51 -15.13 -4.25
CA GLU A 20 7.69 -13.96 -4.52
C GLU A 20 7.60 -13.13 -3.25
N ASN A 21 7.81 -11.82 -3.39
CA ASN A 21 7.68 -10.86 -2.30
C ASN A 21 6.42 -10.03 -2.53
N SER A 22 5.73 -9.69 -1.44
CA SER A 22 4.50 -8.89 -1.47
C SER A 22 4.64 -7.69 -0.55
N GLN A 23 4.14 -6.53 -1.00
CA GLN A 23 4.10 -5.30 -0.23
C GLN A 23 2.84 -4.47 -0.55
N TRP A 24 2.62 -3.44 0.26
CA TRP A 24 1.54 -2.46 0.12
C TRP A 24 1.43 -1.90 -1.30
N ARG A 25 0.21 -1.90 -1.87
CA ARG A 25 -0.12 -1.32 -3.18
C ARG A 25 0.79 -1.78 -4.33
N GLY A 26 1.20 -3.05 -4.31
CA GLY A 26 1.98 -3.67 -5.38
C GLY A 26 3.48 -3.34 -5.31
N LYS A 27 4.25 -3.85 -6.29
CA LYS A 27 5.72 -3.84 -6.26
C LYS A 27 6.35 -2.44 -6.11
N LYS A 28 5.67 -1.40 -6.58
CA LYS A 28 6.13 -0.01 -6.55
C LYS A 28 5.40 0.86 -5.52
N ARG A 29 4.44 0.30 -4.77
CA ARG A 29 3.57 0.99 -3.80
C ARG A 29 2.67 2.08 -4.41
N ASP A 30 2.40 1.98 -5.72
CA ASP A 30 1.64 2.95 -6.51
C ASP A 30 0.20 2.50 -6.82
N GLY A 31 -0.14 1.23 -6.60
CA GLY A 31 -1.44 0.65 -6.93
C GLY A 31 -1.63 0.39 -8.42
N VAL A 32 -0.53 0.29 -9.18
CA VAL A 32 -0.52 -0.11 -10.59
C VAL A 32 -0.06 -1.57 -10.68
N TYR A 33 -0.94 -2.44 -11.19
CA TYR A 33 -0.66 -3.86 -11.41
C TYR A 33 -0.38 -4.13 -12.89
N ASN A 34 0.68 -4.87 -13.19
CA ASN A 34 1.18 -5.09 -14.56
C ASN A 34 0.49 -6.23 -15.31
N GLU A 35 -0.71 -6.61 -14.89
CA GLU A 35 -1.46 -7.67 -15.55
C GLU A 35 -2.06 -7.22 -16.87
N THR A 36 -2.24 -8.17 -17.78
CA THR A 36 -2.74 -7.95 -19.14
C THR A 36 -3.75 -9.03 -19.50
N GLY A 37 -4.61 -8.75 -20.48
CA GLY A 37 -5.65 -9.69 -20.90
C GLY A 37 -6.85 -9.74 -19.95
N LEU A 38 -7.04 -8.69 -19.15
CA LEU A 38 -8.17 -8.54 -18.23
C LEU A 38 -9.43 -8.07 -18.99
N LEU A 39 -10.59 -8.42 -18.46
CA LEU A 39 -11.90 -7.97 -18.93
C LEU A 39 -11.96 -6.45 -18.96
N LYS A 40 -12.30 -5.91 -20.14
CA LYS A 40 -12.53 -4.46 -20.33
C LYS A 40 -13.95 -4.01 -19.99
N LYS A 41 -14.84 -4.97 -19.76
CA LYS A 41 -16.23 -4.78 -19.38
C LYS A 41 -16.70 -6.00 -18.60
N TRP A 42 -17.36 -5.77 -17.48
CA TRP A 42 -18.00 -6.85 -16.71
C TRP A 42 -19.46 -7.03 -17.12
N PRO A 43 -20.06 -8.20 -16.84
CA PRO A 43 -21.51 -8.37 -16.80
C PRO A 43 -22.17 -7.39 -15.83
N ASP A 44 -23.48 -7.13 -15.98
CA ASP A 44 -24.22 -6.21 -15.11
C ASP A 44 -24.22 -6.64 -13.63
N ALA A 45 -24.18 -7.97 -13.38
CA ALA A 45 -24.05 -8.53 -12.04
C ALA A 45 -22.60 -8.46 -11.48
N GLY A 46 -21.65 -7.95 -12.26
CA GLY A 46 -20.23 -7.96 -11.96
C GLY A 46 -19.47 -9.17 -12.52
N PRO A 47 -18.14 -9.19 -12.36
CA PRO A 47 -17.29 -10.34 -12.69
C PRO A 47 -17.69 -11.58 -11.89
N GLN A 48 -17.31 -12.77 -12.37
CA GLN A 48 -17.61 -14.03 -11.69
C GLN A 48 -16.94 -14.07 -10.30
N LEU A 49 -17.73 -14.18 -9.23
CA LEU A 49 -17.23 -14.51 -7.90
C LEU A 49 -16.73 -15.97 -7.90
N LEU A 50 -15.42 -16.16 -7.71
CA LEU A 50 -14.78 -17.48 -7.66
C LEU A 50 -14.94 -18.12 -6.30
N TRP A 51 -14.70 -17.34 -5.26
CA TRP A 51 -14.86 -17.74 -3.86
C TRP A 51 -14.96 -16.51 -2.97
N SER A 52 -15.49 -16.72 -1.77
CA SER A 52 -15.55 -15.73 -0.70
C SER A 52 -15.28 -16.40 0.63
N PHE A 53 -14.78 -15.62 1.60
CA PHE A 53 -14.61 -16.05 2.97
C PHE A 53 -15.14 -14.96 3.91
N GLU A 54 -16.04 -15.31 4.81
CA GLU A 54 -16.49 -14.46 5.93
C GLU A 54 -15.95 -15.00 7.25
N GLY A 55 -15.68 -14.09 8.19
CA GLY A 55 -15.12 -14.44 9.50
C GLY A 55 -13.65 -14.07 9.66
N LEU A 56 -13.13 -13.13 8.85
CA LEU A 56 -11.82 -12.52 9.11
C LEU A 56 -11.81 -11.69 10.41
N GLY A 57 -12.98 -11.25 10.87
CA GLY A 57 -13.12 -10.28 11.94
C GLY A 57 -12.88 -8.85 11.46
N GLU A 58 -12.84 -7.90 12.38
CA GLU A 58 -12.77 -6.47 12.07
C GLU A 58 -11.44 -6.10 11.39
N GLY A 59 -11.47 -5.21 10.40
CA GLY A 59 -10.27 -4.57 9.86
C GLY A 59 -10.37 -4.11 8.40
N HIS A 60 -9.30 -3.46 7.96
CA HIS A 60 -9.22 -2.64 6.76
C HIS A 60 -7.99 -2.96 5.89
N THR A 61 -7.24 -4.02 6.21
CA THR A 61 -5.97 -4.31 5.51
C THR A 61 -6.19 -4.92 4.13
N SER A 62 -5.30 -4.62 3.19
CA SER A 62 -5.24 -5.31 1.90
C SER A 62 -4.72 -6.73 2.05
N VAL A 63 -5.03 -7.58 1.07
CA VAL A 63 -4.44 -8.92 0.99
C VAL A 63 -3.01 -8.83 0.46
N ALA A 64 -2.10 -9.61 1.03
CA ALA A 64 -0.76 -9.81 0.48
C ALA A 64 -0.71 -11.17 -0.23
N ILE A 65 -0.11 -11.23 -1.41
CA ILE A 65 -0.08 -12.45 -2.24
C ILE A 65 1.36 -12.75 -2.62
N ALA A 66 1.82 -13.93 -2.21
CA ALA A 66 3.17 -14.41 -2.49
C ALA A 66 3.21 -15.94 -2.37
N ASN A 67 4.05 -16.58 -3.19
CA ASN A 67 4.33 -18.02 -3.10
C ASN A 67 3.03 -18.87 -3.14
N ASP A 68 2.11 -18.50 -4.03
CA ASP A 68 0.79 -19.13 -4.23
C ASP A 68 -0.11 -19.14 -2.97
N LYS A 69 0.10 -18.18 -2.06
CA LYS A 69 -0.70 -17.99 -0.84
C LYS A 69 -1.18 -16.56 -0.71
N LEU A 70 -2.31 -16.41 -0.02
CA LEU A 70 -2.86 -15.13 0.41
C LEU A 70 -2.66 -14.98 1.91
N TYR A 71 -2.21 -13.80 2.34
CA TYR A 71 -2.00 -13.42 3.74
C TYR A 71 -2.84 -12.18 4.03
N ILE A 72 -3.66 -12.25 5.05
CA ILE A 72 -4.55 -11.15 5.44
C ILE A 72 -4.74 -11.16 6.95
N THR A 73 -4.78 -9.99 7.57
CA THR A 73 -5.04 -9.86 9.01
C THR A 73 -6.48 -9.43 9.27
N GLY A 74 -7.01 -9.78 10.44
CA GLY A 74 -8.27 -9.27 10.96
C GLY A 74 -8.24 -9.30 12.48
N MET A 75 -9.30 -8.85 13.14
CA MET A 75 -9.35 -8.77 14.60
C MET A 75 -10.58 -9.50 15.14
N VAL A 76 -10.35 -10.34 16.14
CA VAL A 76 -11.40 -11.05 16.90
C VAL A 76 -11.14 -10.78 18.38
N ASP A 77 -12.13 -10.27 19.10
CA ASP A 77 -12.04 -9.96 20.53
C ASP A 77 -10.77 -9.15 20.89
N SER A 78 -10.54 -8.06 20.16
CA SER A 78 -9.35 -7.19 20.29
C SER A 78 -7.99 -7.82 19.93
N THR A 79 -7.98 -9.09 19.51
CA THR A 79 -6.78 -9.82 19.14
C THR A 79 -6.65 -9.88 17.63
N GLY A 80 -5.51 -9.41 17.12
CA GLY A 80 -5.12 -9.54 15.74
C GLY A 80 -4.84 -10.99 15.36
N ILE A 81 -5.44 -11.44 14.27
CA ILE A 81 -5.31 -12.77 13.68
C ILE A 81 -4.77 -12.64 12.26
N LEU A 82 -3.68 -13.35 11.96
CA LEU A 82 -3.20 -13.59 10.61
C LEU A 82 -3.95 -14.81 10.05
N TYR A 83 -4.52 -14.69 8.86
CA TYR A 83 -5.11 -15.78 8.08
C TYR A 83 -4.25 -16.05 6.84
N VAL A 84 -4.04 -17.33 6.54
CA VAL A 84 -3.30 -17.78 5.36
C VAL A 84 -4.21 -18.67 4.53
N PHE A 85 -4.42 -18.32 3.26
CA PHE A 85 -5.24 -19.09 2.31
C PHE A 85 -4.39 -19.57 1.14
N ASN A 86 -4.83 -20.63 0.46
CA ASN A 86 -4.39 -20.88 -0.91
C ASN A 86 -5.17 -19.99 -1.89
N LEU A 87 -4.73 -19.94 -3.16
CA LEU A 87 -5.40 -19.13 -4.20
C LEU A 87 -6.85 -19.54 -4.50
N GLN A 88 -7.30 -20.71 -4.05
CA GLN A 88 -8.68 -21.19 -4.19
C GLN A 88 -9.56 -20.82 -2.99
N GLY A 89 -9.08 -19.99 -2.06
CA GLY A 89 -9.85 -19.52 -0.91
C GLY A 89 -9.94 -20.52 0.25
N LYS A 90 -9.20 -21.63 0.19
CA LYS A 90 -9.12 -22.58 1.31
C LYS A 90 -8.23 -22.00 2.41
N LEU A 91 -8.79 -21.83 3.60
CA LEU A 91 -8.03 -21.48 4.80
C LEU A 91 -7.03 -22.60 5.11
N LEU A 92 -5.74 -22.25 5.16
CA LEU A 92 -4.65 -23.17 5.45
C LEU A 92 -4.23 -23.10 6.92
N GLN A 93 -4.03 -21.88 7.42
CA GLN A 93 -3.55 -21.62 8.77
C GLN A 93 -4.10 -20.30 9.30
N LYS A 94 -4.18 -20.18 10.63
CA LYS A 94 -4.41 -18.91 11.32
C LYS A 94 -3.50 -18.78 12.54
N LYS A 95 -3.09 -17.55 12.87
CA LYS A 95 -2.19 -17.26 14.00
C LYS A 95 -2.61 -15.95 14.68
N ALA A 96 -2.90 -16.01 15.97
CA ALA A 96 -3.01 -14.81 16.78
C ALA A 96 -1.62 -14.15 16.93
N TYR A 97 -1.54 -12.84 16.72
CA TYR A 97 -0.29 -12.09 16.73
C TYR A 97 -0.21 -11.01 17.83
N GLY A 98 -1.32 -10.73 18.51
CA GLY A 98 -1.33 -9.86 19.69
C GLY A 98 -2.50 -8.89 19.67
N LEU A 99 -2.46 -7.88 20.55
CA LEU A 99 -3.52 -6.86 20.61
C LEU A 99 -3.51 -5.98 19.36
N GLU A 100 -4.71 -5.66 18.91
CA GLU A 100 -4.96 -4.80 17.77
C GLU A 100 -5.77 -3.57 18.20
N TRP A 101 -6.03 -2.64 17.28
CA TRP A 101 -6.77 -1.44 17.59
C TRP A 101 -8.28 -1.68 17.69
N ASN A 102 -8.84 -1.33 18.85
CA ASN A 102 -10.22 -1.63 19.23
C ASN A 102 -10.96 -0.42 19.86
N THR A 103 -10.49 0.81 19.60
CA THR A 103 -11.08 2.02 20.21
C THR A 103 -12.08 2.70 19.29
N ASN A 104 -11.80 2.74 17.98
CA ASN A 104 -12.65 3.32 16.94
C ASN A 104 -12.20 2.74 15.59
N TYR A 105 -13.12 2.65 14.61
CA TYR A 105 -12.83 2.04 13.30
C TYR A 105 -11.95 0.79 13.43
N ASN A 106 -12.48 -0.14 14.23
CA ASN A 106 -11.75 -1.26 14.80
C ASN A 106 -11.06 -2.13 13.75
N GLY A 107 -10.02 -2.83 14.20
CA GLY A 107 -9.40 -3.92 13.48
C GLY A 107 -8.04 -3.60 12.86
N SER A 108 -7.47 -4.64 12.24
CA SER A 108 -6.16 -4.58 11.59
C SER A 108 -6.16 -3.66 10.37
N ARG A 109 -5.10 -2.88 10.15
CA ARG A 109 -5.07 -1.89 9.05
C ARG A 109 -3.76 -1.79 8.27
N SER A 110 -2.64 -2.26 8.82
CA SER A 110 -1.38 -2.34 8.08
C SER A 110 -1.35 -3.59 7.20
N THR A 111 -0.82 -3.48 5.98
CA THR A 111 -0.70 -4.63 5.06
C THR A 111 0.47 -5.52 5.45
N VAL A 112 0.23 -6.83 5.50
CA VAL A 112 1.27 -7.83 5.74
C VAL A 112 2.29 -7.73 4.62
N ASN A 113 3.58 -7.65 4.95
CA ASN A 113 4.64 -7.75 3.95
C ASN A 113 5.19 -9.18 3.95
N VAL A 114 5.32 -9.77 2.77
CA VAL A 114 5.97 -11.07 2.58
C VAL A 114 7.32 -10.81 1.95
N ASN A 115 8.40 -11.16 2.63
CA ASN A 115 9.75 -10.96 2.12
C ASN A 115 10.69 -12.08 2.58
N ASP A 116 11.33 -12.75 1.62
CA ASP A 116 12.39 -13.74 1.85
C ASP A 116 12.02 -14.85 2.86
N GLY A 117 10.81 -15.42 2.74
CA GLY A 117 10.34 -16.47 3.64
C GLY A 117 9.87 -15.97 5.01
N LYS A 118 9.68 -14.66 5.17
CA LYS A 118 9.21 -14.01 6.41
C LYS A 118 7.95 -13.17 6.16
N LEU A 119 7.15 -13.04 7.22
CA LEU A 119 5.99 -12.16 7.28
C LEU A 119 6.27 -11.02 8.24
N TYR A 120 6.00 -9.80 7.82
CA TYR A 120 6.13 -8.60 8.64
C TYR A 120 4.76 -8.00 8.88
N ILE A 121 4.35 -7.93 10.15
CA ILE A 121 3.03 -7.47 10.59
C ILE A 121 3.24 -6.31 11.56
N PHE A 122 2.58 -5.18 11.28
CA PHE A 122 2.58 -4.02 12.16
C PHE A 122 1.18 -3.78 12.71
N SER A 123 1.01 -3.96 14.01
CA SER A 123 -0.30 -3.75 14.64
C SER A 123 -0.63 -2.26 14.74
N GLY A 124 -1.91 -1.94 14.79
CA GLY A 124 -2.42 -0.62 15.15
C GLY A 124 -2.12 -0.20 16.59
N ARG A 125 -1.52 -1.10 17.39
CA ARG A 125 -0.92 -0.83 18.70
C ARG A 125 0.58 -0.50 18.64
N GLY A 126 1.19 -0.51 17.45
CA GLY A 126 2.58 -0.11 17.26
C GLY A 126 3.60 -1.21 17.46
N VAL A 127 3.19 -2.48 17.43
CA VAL A 127 4.09 -3.63 17.54
C VAL A 127 4.42 -4.16 16.15
N LEU A 128 5.71 -4.18 15.79
CA LEU A 128 6.21 -4.80 14.57
C LEU A 128 6.73 -6.20 14.87
N GLN A 129 6.24 -7.19 14.12
CA GLN A 129 6.62 -8.58 14.28
C GLN A 129 7.14 -9.15 12.96
N CYS A 130 8.19 -9.95 13.05
CA CYS A 130 8.66 -10.82 11.99
C CYS A 130 8.33 -12.26 12.32
N LEU A 131 7.60 -12.93 11.46
CA LEU A 131 7.22 -14.34 11.59
C LEU A 131 7.89 -15.16 10.49
N ASN A 132 8.15 -16.43 10.76
CA ASN A 132 8.45 -17.40 9.73
C ASN A 132 7.20 -17.64 8.86
N GLU A 133 7.31 -17.54 7.53
CA GLU A 133 6.17 -17.69 6.62
C GLU A 133 5.53 -19.09 6.67
N LYS A 134 6.31 -20.14 6.96
CA LYS A 134 5.82 -21.53 6.98
C LYS A 134 5.26 -21.93 8.34
N SER A 135 6.00 -21.67 9.43
CA SER A 135 5.57 -22.08 10.78
C SER A 135 4.66 -21.06 11.47
N LEU A 136 4.63 -19.80 10.99
CA LEU A 136 3.98 -18.67 11.65
C LEU A 136 4.51 -18.40 13.07
N GLU A 137 5.68 -18.93 13.40
CA GLU A 137 6.37 -18.63 14.65
C GLU A 137 7.03 -17.27 14.57
N VAL A 138 6.99 -16.54 15.68
CA VAL A 138 7.65 -15.25 15.80
C VAL A 138 9.16 -15.48 15.81
N VAL A 139 9.86 -14.83 14.87
CA VAL A 139 11.32 -14.77 14.81
C VAL A 139 11.82 -13.66 15.71
N TRP A 140 11.20 -12.48 15.62
CA TRP A 140 11.41 -11.36 16.53
C TRP A 140 10.17 -10.46 16.59
N SER A 141 10.07 -9.68 17.66
CA SER A 141 8.98 -8.71 17.90
C SER A 141 9.55 -7.46 18.55
N LYS A 142 9.06 -6.28 18.16
CA LYS A 142 9.46 -5.00 18.75
C LYS A 142 8.27 -4.06 18.87
N ASP A 143 8.03 -3.57 20.08
CA ASP A 143 7.13 -2.44 20.33
C ASP A 143 7.85 -1.15 19.89
N LEU A 144 7.44 -0.60 18.74
CA LEU A 144 8.09 0.56 18.16
C LEU A 144 7.75 1.85 18.92
N LEU A 145 6.55 1.95 19.50
CA LEU A 145 6.14 3.15 20.22
C LEU A 145 6.96 3.30 21.50
N ASN A 146 7.10 2.21 22.26
CA ASN A 146 7.90 2.22 23.48
C ASN A 146 9.40 2.37 23.18
N ALA A 147 9.92 1.61 22.20
CA ALA A 147 11.36 1.64 21.88
C ALA A 147 11.85 2.96 21.29
N PHE A 148 10.95 3.73 20.65
CA PHE A 148 11.28 4.92 19.88
C PHE A 148 10.41 6.11 20.26
N ASP A 149 10.02 6.20 21.53
CA ASP A 149 9.35 7.37 22.14
C ASP A 149 8.14 7.88 21.33
N GLY A 150 7.48 6.98 20.62
CA GLY A 150 6.31 7.24 19.80
C GLY A 150 5.03 7.22 20.63
N THR A 151 3.98 7.80 20.07
CA THR A 151 2.64 7.75 20.66
C THR A 151 1.67 7.15 19.67
N ASN A 152 0.67 6.43 20.18
CA ASN A 152 -0.34 5.86 19.32
C ASN A 152 -1.28 6.96 18.80
N LEU A 153 -1.75 6.79 17.57
CA LEU A 153 -2.56 7.78 16.86
C LEU A 153 -4.04 7.64 17.21
N GLN A 154 -4.83 8.67 16.88
CA GLN A 154 -6.28 8.72 17.14
C GLN A 154 -7.04 7.51 16.57
N PHE A 155 -6.61 7.02 15.40
CA PHE A 155 -7.20 5.87 14.73
C PHE A 155 -6.26 4.66 14.72
N GLY A 156 -5.29 4.62 15.65
CA GLY A 156 -4.23 3.62 15.73
C GLY A 156 -3.21 3.67 14.59
N MET A 157 -2.09 2.98 14.77
CA MET A 157 -1.02 2.95 13.75
C MET A 157 -1.48 2.30 12.44
N CYS A 158 -1.09 2.88 11.31
CA CYS A 158 -1.48 2.42 9.97
C CYS A 158 -0.34 2.65 8.98
N GLU A 159 0.78 1.97 9.21
CA GLU A 159 1.97 2.02 8.36
C GLU A 159 2.29 0.61 7.88
N SER A 160 2.36 0.41 6.57
CA SER A 160 2.86 -0.84 6.01
C SER A 160 4.38 -0.76 5.88
N PRO A 161 5.17 -1.69 6.47
CA PRO A 161 6.63 -1.66 6.39
C PRO A 161 7.17 -1.44 4.99
N LEU A 162 8.22 -0.63 4.88
CA LEU A 162 9.01 -0.50 3.65
C LEU A 162 10.26 -1.34 3.80
N ILE A 163 10.37 -2.42 3.01
CA ILE A 163 11.50 -3.35 3.04
C ILE A 163 12.35 -3.16 1.80
N VAL A 164 13.64 -2.84 1.98
CA VAL A 164 14.61 -2.70 0.88
C VAL A 164 15.89 -3.42 1.28
N GLY A 165 16.27 -4.45 0.52
CA GLY A 165 17.40 -5.30 0.88
C GLY A 165 17.19 -5.92 2.26
N ASP A 166 18.13 -5.69 3.17
CA ASP A 166 18.10 -6.16 4.56
C ASP A 166 17.52 -5.13 5.56
N VAL A 167 16.93 -4.02 5.08
CA VAL A 167 16.48 -2.90 5.90
C VAL A 167 14.96 -2.76 5.89
N ILE A 168 14.37 -2.50 7.06
CA ILE A 168 12.98 -2.08 7.24
C ILE A 168 12.97 -0.61 7.65
N TYR A 169 12.27 0.23 6.89
CA TYR A 169 12.02 1.63 7.23
C TYR A 169 10.62 1.81 7.80
N MET A 170 10.52 2.51 8.92
CA MET A 170 9.26 2.79 9.64
C MET A 170 9.29 4.18 10.28
N THR A 171 8.12 4.68 10.66
CA THR A 171 7.91 6.00 11.24
C THR A 171 7.10 5.88 12.54
N PRO A 172 7.71 5.46 13.65
CA PRO A 172 7.04 5.41 14.95
C PRO A 172 6.61 6.81 15.45
N GLY A 173 7.22 7.88 14.93
CA GLY A 173 6.77 9.24 15.21
C GLY A 173 7.22 9.79 16.56
N GLY A 174 8.30 9.26 17.14
CA GLY A 174 8.87 9.79 18.37
C GLY A 174 9.43 11.20 18.24
N GLU A 175 9.60 11.87 19.38
CA GLU A 175 10.18 13.21 19.47
C GLU A 175 11.68 13.19 19.16
N LYS A 176 12.37 12.13 19.60
CA LYS A 176 13.80 11.86 19.40
C LYS A 176 14.03 10.84 18.30
N ASN A 177 13.15 9.85 18.16
CA ASN A 177 13.26 8.78 17.17
C ASN A 177 12.03 8.78 16.25
N ASN A 178 12.01 9.69 15.28
CA ASN A 178 10.83 9.96 14.46
C ASN A 178 10.68 8.96 13.29
N MET A 179 11.75 8.76 12.53
CA MET A 179 11.89 7.72 11.51
C MET A 179 13.04 6.79 11.89
N ILE A 180 12.91 5.51 11.55
CA ILE A 180 13.90 4.48 11.90
C ILE A 180 14.21 3.58 10.71
N ALA A 181 15.41 3.01 10.73
CA ALA A 181 15.77 1.84 9.95
C ALA A 181 16.13 0.69 10.89
N LEU A 182 15.56 -0.48 10.63
CA LEU A 182 15.82 -1.70 11.38
C LEU A 182 16.42 -2.77 10.46
N ASN A 183 17.28 -3.62 11.02
CA ASN A 183 17.70 -4.85 10.34
C ASN A 183 16.49 -5.79 10.22
N LYS A 184 16.13 -6.21 9.01
CA LYS A 184 14.93 -7.04 8.79
C LYS A 184 15.00 -8.43 9.42
N LYS A 185 16.21 -8.95 9.65
CA LYS A 185 16.46 -10.30 10.16
C LYS A 185 16.44 -10.34 11.68
N THR A 186 16.91 -9.29 12.35
CA THR A 186 17.05 -9.24 13.83
C THR A 186 16.09 -8.25 14.50
N GLY A 187 15.55 -7.29 13.76
CA GLY A 187 14.76 -6.18 14.30
C GLY A 187 15.61 -5.12 15.01
N GLU A 188 16.94 -5.24 15.01
CA GLU A 188 17.85 -4.29 15.66
C GLU A 188 17.89 -2.95 14.94
N LEU A 189 18.13 -1.89 15.69
CA LEU A 189 18.22 -0.54 15.14
C LEU A 189 19.49 -0.40 14.30
N ILE A 190 19.33 0.12 13.08
CA ILE A 190 20.45 0.55 12.23
C ILE A 190 20.69 2.04 12.44
N TRP A 191 19.64 2.84 12.29
CA TRP A 191 19.66 4.27 12.58
C TRP A 191 18.27 4.75 13.00
N SER A 192 18.23 5.87 13.72
CA SER A 192 17.03 6.67 13.96
C SER A 192 17.28 8.13 13.58
N SER A 193 16.24 8.82 13.16
CA SER A 193 16.27 10.23 12.81
C SER A 193 15.49 11.04 13.82
N LYS A 194 16.04 12.19 14.23
CA LYS A 194 15.33 13.16 15.07
C LYS A 194 14.04 13.69 14.41
N GLY A 195 13.97 13.65 13.08
CA GLY A 195 12.83 14.14 12.30
C GLY A 195 12.44 15.56 12.69
N ILE A 196 11.14 15.80 12.86
CA ILE A 196 10.57 17.15 13.06
C ILE A 196 9.79 17.30 14.37
N SER A 197 9.97 16.37 15.32
CA SER A 197 9.27 16.34 16.62
C SER A 197 7.76 16.46 16.48
N ARG A 198 7.19 15.74 15.49
CA ARG A 198 5.75 15.61 15.26
C ARG A 198 5.38 14.13 15.26
N PRO A 199 4.17 13.78 15.71
CA PRO A 199 3.72 12.39 15.72
C PRO A 199 3.69 11.82 14.30
N SER A 200 3.70 10.49 14.23
CA SER A 200 3.51 9.78 12.97
C SER A 200 2.16 10.16 12.33
N THR A 201 1.98 9.77 11.08
CA THR A 201 0.67 9.78 10.43
C THR A 201 0.48 8.43 9.74
N TYR A 202 -0.74 8.17 9.29
CA TYR A 202 -1.18 6.88 8.73
C TYR A 202 -0.56 6.56 7.35
N CYS A 203 0.66 7.04 7.08
CA CYS A 203 1.34 6.96 5.80
C CYS A 203 2.36 5.84 5.80
N SER A 204 2.50 5.18 4.66
CA SER A 204 3.55 4.18 4.46
C SER A 204 4.71 4.77 3.64
N PRO A 205 5.99 4.60 4.04
CA PRO A 205 7.13 5.27 3.40
C PRO A 205 7.38 4.84 1.96
N GLN A 206 8.12 5.67 1.21
CA GLN A 206 8.61 5.42 -0.13
C GLN A 206 10.14 5.51 -0.21
N TYR A 207 10.78 4.50 -0.79
CA TYR A 207 12.22 4.49 -1.07
C TYR A 207 12.49 5.05 -2.48
N ILE A 208 13.50 5.90 -2.61
CA ILE A 208 13.94 6.45 -3.89
C ILE A 208 15.45 6.28 -4.00
N ALA A 209 15.91 5.51 -4.99
CA ALA A 209 17.33 5.24 -5.24
C ALA A 209 17.87 5.85 -6.53
N ASP A 210 17.01 6.39 -7.40
CA ASP A 210 17.40 6.97 -8.70
C ASP A 210 17.91 8.42 -8.55
N LEU A 211 18.84 8.61 -7.61
CA LEU A 211 19.38 9.90 -7.17
C LEU A 211 20.83 9.70 -6.71
N ASP A 212 21.59 10.78 -6.56
CA ASP A 212 22.96 10.71 -6.02
C ASP A 212 23.02 10.11 -4.62
N ILE A 213 21.97 10.30 -3.81
CA ILE A 213 21.77 9.60 -2.55
C ILE A 213 20.41 8.90 -2.52
N PRO A 214 20.33 7.67 -2.01
CA PRO A 214 19.05 7.06 -1.74
C PRO A 214 18.37 7.78 -0.57
N ILE A 215 17.08 8.05 -0.73
CA ILE A 215 16.27 8.72 0.30
C ILE A 215 15.03 7.90 0.64
N VAL A 216 14.54 8.07 1.86
CA VAL A 216 13.21 7.62 2.26
C VAL A 216 12.34 8.85 2.45
N VAL A 217 11.19 8.88 1.76
CA VAL A 217 10.19 9.94 1.88
C VAL A 217 8.99 9.38 2.64
N ASN A 218 8.49 10.15 3.61
CA ASN A 218 7.22 9.83 4.26
C ASN A 218 6.46 11.10 4.66
N ALA A 219 5.17 10.96 4.96
CA ALA A 219 4.41 12.01 5.63
C ALA A 219 4.50 11.85 7.16
N ILE A 220 4.55 12.99 7.87
CA ILE A 220 4.59 13.08 9.34
C ILE A 220 3.72 14.27 9.74
N ASP A 221 2.61 14.00 10.40
CA ASP A 221 1.57 14.99 10.69
C ASP A 221 1.19 15.77 9.40
N SER A 222 1.32 17.09 9.42
CA SER A 222 1.04 18.00 8.30
C SER A 222 2.28 18.28 7.46
N ASN A 223 3.15 17.30 7.24
CA ASN A 223 4.43 17.50 6.56
C ASN A 223 4.82 16.31 5.69
N LEU A 224 5.45 16.60 4.56
CA LEU A 224 6.21 15.65 3.79
C LEU A 224 7.69 15.83 4.12
N VAL A 225 8.38 14.75 4.45
CA VAL A 225 9.79 14.79 4.85
C VAL A 225 10.60 13.78 4.07
N ALA A 226 11.90 14.02 3.96
CA ALA A 226 12.85 13.02 3.51
C ALA A 226 14.07 12.92 4.41
N VAL A 227 14.58 11.70 4.51
CA VAL A 227 15.83 11.36 5.17
C VAL A 227 16.73 10.58 4.22
N ASN A 228 18.04 10.68 4.41
CA ASN A 228 19.00 9.80 3.77
C ASN A 228 18.73 8.35 4.21
N ALA A 229 18.52 7.45 3.24
CA ALA A 229 18.10 6.09 3.54
C ALA A 229 19.19 5.25 4.24
N ASN A 230 20.46 5.64 4.10
CA ASN A 230 21.58 4.91 4.67
C ASN A 230 21.92 5.38 6.09
N THR A 231 21.71 6.67 6.39
CA THR A 231 22.20 7.30 7.64
C THR A 231 21.09 7.83 8.54
N GLY A 232 19.87 8.02 8.04
CA GLY A 232 18.79 8.68 8.77
C GLY A 232 18.93 10.20 8.86
N GLU A 233 19.94 10.78 8.21
CA GLU A 233 20.15 12.22 8.14
C GLU A 233 18.91 12.90 7.54
N PHE A 234 18.36 13.88 8.25
CA PHE A 234 17.24 14.66 7.76
C PHE A 234 17.67 15.58 6.62
N LEU A 235 16.95 15.54 5.50
CA LEU A 235 17.32 16.29 4.29
C LEU A 235 16.43 17.51 4.09
N TRP A 236 15.12 17.30 4.01
CA TRP A 236 14.18 18.38 3.74
C TRP A 236 12.79 18.09 4.29
N ARG A 237 11.99 19.16 4.39
CA ARG A 237 10.58 19.14 4.78
C ARG A 237 9.80 20.11 3.92
N VAL A 238 8.59 19.71 3.57
CA VAL A 238 7.56 20.58 3.00
C VAL A 238 6.31 20.50 3.86
N GLU A 239 5.78 21.66 4.24
CA GLU A 239 4.54 21.72 5.00
C GLU A 239 3.31 21.43 4.11
N GLN A 240 2.51 20.48 4.55
CA GLN A 240 1.22 20.08 3.99
C GLN A 240 0.11 20.28 5.02
N LYS A 241 -0.23 21.56 5.27
CA LYS A 241 -1.20 21.94 6.30
C LYS A 241 -2.51 21.15 6.19
N ASN A 242 -2.68 20.18 7.07
CA ASN A 242 -3.88 19.38 7.19
C ASN A 242 -4.50 19.68 8.57
N PRO A 243 -5.76 20.11 8.66
CA PRO A 243 -6.37 20.50 9.93
C PRO A 243 -6.44 19.35 10.96
N TYR A 244 -6.26 18.10 10.53
CA TYR A 244 -6.27 16.92 11.37
C TYR A 244 -4.92 16.20 11.44
N GLY A 245 -3.88 16.66 10.72
CA GLY A 245 -2.60 15.96 10.66
C GLY A 245 -2.64 14.60 9.95
N HIS A 246 -3.67 14.35 9.15
CA HIS A 246 -3.91 13.05 8.51
C HIS A 246 -3.43 13.05 7.06
N SER A 247 -2.33 12.34 6.78
CA SER A 247 -1.78 12.20 5.42
C SER A 247 -1.50 10.73 5.05
N PRO A 248 -2.52 9.85 4.95
CA PRO A 248 -2.31 8.41 4.76
C PRO A 248 -1.78 7.95 3.39
N ASN A 249 -1.62 8.85 2.43
CA ASN A 249 -1.21 8.46 1.10
C ASN A 249 0.31 8.37 0.96
N THR A 250 0.81 7.20 0.53
CA THR A 250 2.21 7.00 0.14
C THR A 250 2.59 7.95 -1.00
N PRO A 251 3.69 8.72 -0.88
CA PRO A 251 4.17 9.57 -1.96
C PRO A 251 4.56 8.76 -3.20
N LEU A 252 4.28 9.28 -4.39
CA LEU A 252 4.67 8.66 -5.67
C LEU A 252 5.87 9.38 -6.25
N TYR A 253 6.86 8.61 -6.70
CA TYR A 253 8.05 9.15 -7.36
C TYR A 253 8.20 8.55 -8.76
N GLU A 254 8.50 9.40 -9.74
CA GLU A 254 8.91 8.98 -11.08
C GLU A 254 9.76 10.06 -11.74
N GLY A 255 10.94 9.70 -12.26
CA GLY A 255 11.76 10.56 -13.10
C GLY A 255 12.16 11.90 -12.45
N GLY A 256 12.57 11.87 -11.19
CA GLY A 256 12.95 13.08 -10.44
C GLY A 256 11.76 13.90 -9.90
N LEU A 257 10.52 13.49 -10.19
CA LEU A 257 9.30 14.16 -9.72
C LEU A 257 8.64 13.36 -8.61
N LEU A 258 8.25 14.04 -7.54
CA LEU A 258 7.60 13.49 -6.36
C LEU A 258 6.21 14.10 -6.23
N PHE A 259 5.17 13.27 -6.14
CA PHE A 259 3.80 13.70 -5.92
C PHE A 259 3.30 13.28 -4.55
N SER A 260 2.53 14.17 -3.93
CA SER A 260 1.87 13.92 -2.66
C SER A 260 0.55 14.69 -2.59
N THR A 261 -0.41 14.15 -1.83
CA THR A 261 -1.74 14.71 -1.62
C THR A 261 -2.11 14.59 -0.15
N SER A 262 -2.84 15.58 0.34
CA SER A 262 -3.40 15.56 1.68
C SER A 262 -4.87 15.95 1.61
N GLY A 263 -5.70 15.23 2.38
CA GLY A 263 -7.13 15.48 2.48
C GLY A 263 -7.43 16.77 3.23
N GLY A 264 -8.64 16.87 3.80
CA GLY A 264 -9.01 18.03 4.60
C GLY A 264 -9.06 19.35 3.81
N GLY A 265 -9.10 19.31 2.48
CA GLY A 265 -9.12 20.47 1.59
C GLY A 265 -7.75 21.08 1.28
N TYR A 266 -6.63 20.42 1.64
CA TYR A 266 -5.30 20.94 1.32
C TYR A 266 -4.99 20.87 -0.19
N GLY A 267 -5.35 19.74 -0.80
CA GLY A 267 -5.10 19.43 -2.20
C GLY A 267 -3.85 18.57 -2.40
N SER A 268 -3.30 18.64 -3.62
CA SER A 268 -2.15 17.85 -4.03
C SER A 268 -1.06 18.72 -4.65
N GLN A 269 0.17 18.23 -4.63
CA GLN A 269 1.34 18.94 -5.14
C GLN A 269 2.31 17.97 -5.76
N GLN A 270 3.06 18.47 -6.73
CA GLN A 270 4.25 17.81 -7.24
C GLN A 270 5.48 18.66 -6.97
N PHE A 271 6.58 17.97 -6.75
CA PHE A 271 7.86 18.55 -6.52
C PHE A 271 8.92 17.93 -7.41
N ARG A 272 9.94 18.70 -7.74
CA ARG A 272 11.17 18.23 -8.36
C ARG A 272 12.21 18.02 -7.27
N LEU A 273 12.80 16.83 -7.22
CA LEU A 273 13.96 16.58 -6.38
C LEU A 273 15.19 17.22 -7.05
N THR A 274 15.91 18.03 -6.28
CA THR A 274 17.09 18.77 -6.73
C THR A 274 18.30 18.41 -5.86
N ASN A 275 19.51 18.80 -6.29
CA ASN A 275 20.77 18.55 -5.56
C ASN A 275 20.95 17.07 -5.17
N GLY A 276 20.71 16.16 -6.11
CA GLY A 276 20.86 14.73 -5.90
C GLY A 276 19.92 14.13 -4.84
N GLY A 277 18.76 14.76 -4.60
CA GLY A 277 17.78 14.33 -3.59
C GLY A 277 17.80 15.12 -2.28
N ARG A 278 18.76 16.03 -2.11
CA ARG A 278 18.96 16.80 -0.86
C ARG A 278 18.03 18.00 -0.73
N SER A 279 17.35 18.39 -1.79
CA SER A 279 16.38 19.47 -1.77
C SER A 279 15.22 19.19 -2.71
N VAL A 280 14.20 20.03 -2.59
CA VAL A 280 12.95 19.84 -3.30
C VAL A 280 12.34 21.18 -3.66
N GLU A 281 11.81 21.29 -4.88
CA GLU A 281 11.16 22.50 -5.39
C GLU A 281 9.76 22.17 -5.89
N ARG A 282 8.76 22.95 -5.49
CA ARG A 282 7.39 22.72 -5.95
C ARG A 282 7.27 23.06 -7.43
N VAL A 283 6.76 22.10 -8.20
CA VAL A 283 6.47 22.28 -9.63
C VAL A 283 5.06 22.85 -9.81
N TRP A 284 4.06 22.23 -9.18
CA TRP A 284 2.67 22.67 -9.25
C TRP A 284 1.87 22.27 -8.01
N LYS A 285 0.67 22.85 -7.88
CA LYS A 285 -0.34 22.53 -6.87
C LYS A 285 -1.70 22.35 -7.56
N ASN A 286 -2.52 21.43 -7.05
CA ASN A 286 -3.86 21.12 -7.56
C ASN A 286 -4.88 20.93 -6.42
N GLU A 287 -6.18 21.03 -6.72
CA GLU A 287 -7.30 20.91 -5.77
C GLU A 287 -7.67 19.48 -5.38
N LEU A 288 -7.15 18.44 -6.04
CA LEU A 288 -7.38 17.04 -5.65
C LEU A 288 -6.91 16.82 -4.21
N ASP A 289 -7.85 16.65 -3.28
CA ASP A 289 -7.63 16.52 -1.84
C ASP A 289 -7.88 15.08 -1.37
N ASN A 290 -7.21 14.12 -1.97
CA ASN A 290 -7.37 12.72 -1.58
C ASN A 290 -6.89 12.50 -0.15
N LYS A 291 -7.75 11.90 0.69
CA LYS A 291 -7.39 11.50 2.06
C LYS A 291 -6.67 10.16 2.10
N MET A 292 -7.35 9.07 1.75
CA MET A 292 -6.86 7.69 1.95
C MET A 292 -7.14 6.74 0.78
N GLY A 293 -7.78 7.21 -0.29
CA GLY A 293 -8.15 6.39 -1.44
C GLY A 293 -6.95 6.02 -2.33
N GLY A 294 -5.80 6.65 -2.09
CA GLY A 294 -4.66 6.57 -2.99
C GLY A 294 -4.94 7.23 -4.34
N PHE A 295 -3.98 7.07 -5.23
CA PHE A 295 -4.00 7.58 -6.58
C PHE A 295 -3.08 6.69 -7.42
N VAL A 296 -3.28 6.69 -8.73
CA VAL A 296 -2.45 5.94 -9.68
C VAL A 296 -1.97 6.87 -10.78
N LYS A 297 -0.78 6.62 -11.31
CA LYS A 297 -0.29 7.28 -12.51
C LYS A 297 -0.27 6.28 -13.65
N ILE A 298 -0.95 6.63 -14.75
CA ILE A 298 -0.93 5.87 -16.00
C ILE A 298 -0.46 6.82 -17.09
N ASP A 299 0.61 6.44 -17.77
CA ASP A 299 1.32 7.30 -18.73
C ASP A 299 1.60 8.69 -18.14
N ASN A 300 1.05 9.74 -18.73
CA ASN A 300 1.25 11.13 -18.29
C ASN A 300 0.15 11.64 -17.35
N TYR A 301 -0.73 10.79 -16.81
CA TYR A 301 -1.91 11.23 -16.06
C TYR A 301 -2.03 10.58 -14.69
N LEU A 302 -2.39 11.40 -13.70
CA LEU A 302 -2.74 10.97 -12.34
C LEU A 302 -4.24 10.84 -12.20
N TYR A 303 -4.68 9.78 -11.52
CA TYR A 303 -6.09 9.50 -11.24
C TYR A 303 -6.31 9.26 -9.75
N GLY A 304 -7.36 9.86 -9.20
CA GLY A 304 -7.77 9.67 -7.80
C GLY A 304 -8.99 10.49 -7.42
N SER A 305 -9.60 10.21 -6.26
CA SER A 305 -10.77 10.96 -5.77
C SER A 305 -10.45 11.91 -4.62
N GLY A 306 -11.14 13.06 -4.53
CA GLY A 306 -10.96 14.04 -3.45
C GLY A 306 -11.95 13.87 -2.28
N GLU A 307 -11.52 14.07 -1.03
CA GLU A 307 -12.35 13.89 0.17
C GLU A 307 -13.45 14.96 0.28
N LYS A 308 -13.09 16.26 0.32
CA LYS A 308 -14.08 17.33 0.48
C LYS A 308 -14.76 17.65 -0.85
N ASN A 309 -13.99 17.63 -1.93
CA ASN A 309 -14.51 17.98 -3.25
C ASN A 309 -15.41 16.89 -3.83
N ARG A 310 -15.25 15.63 -3.39
CA ARG A 310 -16.05 14.46 -3.81
C ARG A 310 -16.12 14.22 -5.32
N TYR A 311 -15.05 14.57 -6.04
CA TYR A 311 -14.87 14.22 -7.45
C TYR A 311 -13.72 13.24 -7.63
N TRP A 312 -13.81 12.44 -8.68
CA TRP A 312 -12.71 11.77 -9.35
C TRP A 312 -12.01 12.74 -10.29
N TYR A 313 -10.69 12.77 -10.25
CA TYR A 313 -9.84 13.67 -11.02
C TYR A 313 -8.99 12.88 -12.01
N CYS A 314 -8.75 13.50 -13.17
CA CYS A 314 -7.60 13.22 -14.02
C CYS A 314 -6.73 14.48 -14.07
N ILE A 315 -5.46 14.36 -13.72
CA ILE A 315 -4.51 15.47 -13.67
C ILE A 315 -3.33 15.16 -14.57
N ASP A 316 -2.93 16.12 -15.40
CA ASP A 316 -1.70 16.03 -16.18
C ASP A 316 -0.48 16.03 -15.23
N TRP A 317 0.33 14.97 -15.30
CA TRP A 317 1.50 14.77 -14.44
C TRP A 317 2.52 15.90 -14.58
N LYS A 318 2.68 16.45 -15.78
CA LYS A 318 3.72 17.45 -16.05
C LYS A 318 3.28 18.85 -15.65
N THR A 319 2.04 19.20 -15.93
CA THR A 319 1.55 20.58 -15.75
C THR A 319 0.74 20.79 -14.48
N GLY A 320 0.18 19.72 -13.89
CA GLY A 320 -0.76 19.82 -12.78
C GLY A 320 -2.16 20.25 -13.18
N GLU A 321 -2.44 20.36 -14.49
CA GLU A 321 -3.75 20.73 -15.03
C GLU A 321 -4.77 19.62 -14.79
N THR A 322 -5.92 19.95 -14.21
CA THR A 322 -7.07 19.03 -14.15
C THR A 322 -7.68 18.90 -15.55
N LYS A 323 -7.54 17.72 -16.18
CA LYS A 323 -8.17 17.42 -17.47
C LYS A 323 -9.68 17.27 -17.35
N TYR A 324 -10.13 16.58 -16.30
CA TYR A 324 -11.54 16.54 -15.93
C TYR A 324 -11.71 16.27 -14.44
N LYS A 325 -12.92 16.56 -13.95
CA LYS A 325 -13.43 16.05 -12.69
C LYS A 325 -14.85 15.50 -12.85
N ASN A 326 -15.19 14.42 -12.15
CA ASN A 326 -16.47 13.75 -12.29
C ASN A 326 -16.91 13.06 -10.99
N ASN A 327 -18.21 12.99 -10.72
CA ASN A 327 -18.78 12.42 -9.49
C ASN A 327 -19.79 11.29 -9.74
N LYS A 328 -19.74 10.61 -10.91
CA LYS A 328 -20.60 9.47 -11.25
C LYS A 328 -20.40 8.26 -10.33
N VAL A 329 -19.22 8.15 -9.70
CA VAL A 329 -18.87 7.13 -8.71
C VAL A 329 -18.52 7.85 -7.42
N GLY A 330 -18.94 7.32 -6.27
CA GLY A 330 -18.52 7.84 -4.98
C GLY A 330 -17.00 7.88 -4.83
N THR A 331 -16.49 8.72 -3.92
CA THR A 331 -15.07 8.73 -3.54
C THR A 331 -14.66 7.36 -3.02
N GLY A 332 -13.38 7.04 -3.11
CA GLY A 332 -12.85 5.83 -2.48
C GLY A 332 -11.49 5.45 -3.04
N VAL A 333 -11.21 4.15 -3.01
CA VAL A 333 -9.92 3.60 -3.41
C VAL A 333 -9.78 3.50 -4.91
N VAL A 334 -8.57 3.75 -5.42
CA VAL A 334 -8.20 3.43 -6.80
C VAL A 334 -6.96 2.57 -6.91
N ILE A 335 -7.08 1.56 -7.77
CA ILE A 335 -5.97 0.79 -8.35
C ILE A 335 -6.13 0.77 -9.87
N SER A 336 -5.10 0.30 -10.58
CA SER A 336 -5.15 0.15 -12.04
C SER A 336 -4.49 -1.13 -12.50
N ALA A 337 -4.98 -1.65 -13.62
CA ALA A 337 -4.37 -2.73 -14.36
C ALA A 337 -4.85 -2.66 -15.81
N ASP A 338 -3.98 -3.04 -16.75
CA ASP A 338 -4.35 -3.25 -18.15
C ASP A 338 -5.13 -2.05 -18.78
N GLY A 339 -4.66 -0.82 -18.54
CA GLY A 339 -5.29 0.41 -19.06
C GLY A 339 -6.64 0.79 -18.46
N MET A 340 -7.07 0.11 -17.40
CA MET A 340 -8.32 0.39 -16.68
C MET A 340 -8.03 0.83 -15.24
N LEU A 341 -8.91 1.70 -14.72
CA LEU A 341 -9.00 2.05 -13.32
C LEU A 341 -10.09 1.20 -12.66
N TYR A 342 -9.80 0.71 -11.47
CA TYR A 342 -10.74 0.02 -10.59
C TYR A 342 -11.03 0.97 -9.43
N CYS A 343 -12.17 1.65 -9.52
CA CYS A 343 -12.62 2.65 -8.57
C CYS A 343 -13.57 2.00 -7.57
N TYR A 344 -13.08 1.74 -6.35
CA TYR A 344 -13.86 1.14 -5.27
C TYR A 344 -14.34 2.23 -4.32
N SER A 345 -15.64 2.53 -4.37
CA SER A 345 -16.21 3.64 -3.61
C SER A 345 -16.41 3.28 -2.14
N ASP A 346 -16.40 4.30 -1.28
CA ASP A 346 -16.74 4.22 0.14
C ASP A 346 -18.20 3.75 0.37
N ARG A 347 -19.01 3.66 -0.70
CA ARG A 347 -20.39 3.15 -0.70
C ARG A 347 -20.50 1.71 -1.19
N GLY A 348 -19.38 1.05 -1.49
CA GLY A 348 -19.36 -0.35 -1.92
C GLY A 348 -19.55 -0.58 -3.41
N GLU A 349 -19.55 0.46 -4.25
CA GLU A 349 -19.55 0.29 -5.71
C GLU A 349 -18.13 0.04 -6.20
N MET A 350 -17.91 -1.04 -6.95
CA MET A 350 -16.70 -1.27 -7.72
C MET A 350 -16.97 -0.90 -9.17
N ALA A 351 -16.32 0.14 -9.67
CA ALA A 351 -16.46 0.63 -11.04
C ALA A 351 -15.19 0.39 -11.86
N LEU A 352 -15.36 -0.10 -13.09
CA LEU A 352 -14.32 -0.21 -14.10
C LEU A 352 -14.39 1.02 -15.00
N VAL A 353 -13.32 1.82 -15.01
CA VAL A 353 -13.25 3.09 -15.72
C VAL A 353 -12.06 3.08 -16.68
N LYS A 354 -12.20 3.63 -17.88
CA LYS A 354 -11.04 3.76 -18.78
C LYS A 354 -10.04 4.75 -18.20
N ALA A 355 -8.75 4.39 -18.19
CA ALA A 355 -7.68 5.34 -17.89
C ALA A 355 -7.43 6.21 -19.14
N SER A 356 -8.20 7.29 -19.29
CA SER A 356 -8.10 8.23 -20.41
C SER A 356 -8.10 9.66 -19.87
N PRO A 357 -7.39 10.62 -20.50
CA PRO A 357 -7.48 12.02 -20.14
C PRO A 357 -8.73 12.73 -20.68
N GLU A 358 -9.46 12.12 -21.62
CA GLU A 358 -10.55 12.77 -22.34
C GLU A 358 -11.82 12.89 -21.49
N SER A 359 -12.15 11.84 -20.72
CA SER A 359 -13.32 11.84 -19.85
C SER A 359 -13.29 10.71 -18.81
N PHE A 360 -14.09 10.86 -17.76
CA PHE A 360 -14.35 9.79 -16.80
C PHE A 360 -15.42 8.83 -17.35
N GLU A 361 -14.99 7.86 -18.16
CA GLU A 361 -15.85 6.87 -18.80
C GLU A 361 -15.98 5.60 -17.95
N VAL A 362 -17.07 5.49 -17.17
CA VAL A 362 -17.44 4.27 -16.45
C VAL A 362 -17.98 3.24 -17.46
N VAL A 363 -17.27 2.12 -17.62
CA VAL A 363 -17.61 1.07 -18.60
C VAL A 363 -18.57 0.03 -18.01
N SER A 364 -18.34 -0.36 -16.76
CA SER A 364 -19.19 -1.28 -16.00
C SER A 364 -19.00 -1.03 -14.51
N LYS A 365 -19.98 -1.43 -13.70
CA LYS A 365 -19.87 -1.38 -12.23
C LYS A 365 -20.73 -2.47 -11.59
N PHE A 366 -20.38 -2.87 -10.39
CA PHE A 366 -21.18 -3.78 -9.56
C PHE A 366 -21.02 -3.41 -8.08
N SER A 367 -21.91 -3.93 -7.23
CA SER A 367 -21.88 -3.68 -5.79
C SER A 367 -21.16 -4.81 -5.05
N ILE A 368 -20.33 -4.45 -4.08
CA ILE A 368 -19.78 -5.37 -3.08
C ILE A 368 -20.84 -5.55 -2.00
N THR A 369 -21.41 -6.77 -1.90
CA THR A 369 -22.58 -7.05 -1.06
C THR A 369 -22.27 -7.88 0.18
N MET A 370 -21.03 -8.36 0.34
CA MET A 370 -20.59 -9.13 1.51
C MET A 370 -19.68 -8.27 2.37
N GLY A 371 -19.55 -8.61 3.66
CA GLY A 371 -18.68 -7.90 4.59
C GLY A 371 -19.42 -6.91 5.49
N THR A 372 -18.66 -6.21 6.32
CA THR A 372 -19.18 -5.26 7.31
C THR A 372 -18.42 -3.94 7.26
N ASP A 373 -19.07 -2.89 7.78
CA ASP A 373 -18.46 -1.60 8.09
C ASP A 373 -17.96 -0.81 6.87
N GLN A 374 -16.69 -0.41 6.83
CA GLN A 374 -16.16 0.55 5.88
C GLN A 374 -15.48 -0.13 4.67
N HIS A 375 -15.70 0.44 3.48
CA HIS A 375 -15.11 0.01 2.21
C HIS A 375 -13.70 0.60 1.96
N TRP A 376 -12.83 0.60 2.98
CA TRP A 376 -11.52 1.30 2.92
C TRP A 376 -10.35 0.42 2.48
N ALA A 377 -10.50 -0.89 2.48
CA ALA A 377 -9.40 -1.79 2.14
C ALA A 377 -9.04 -1.69 0.65
N HIS A 378 -7.74 -1.59 0.36
CA HIS A 378 -7.32 -1.44 -1.03
C HIS A 378 -7.37 -2.79 -1.75
N PRO A 379 -8.07 -2.90 -2.90
CA PRO A 379 -8.13 -4.14 -3.66
C PRO A 379 -6.77 -4.54 -4.21
N VAL A 380 -6.63 -5.82 -4.54
CA VAL A 380 -5.41 -6.39 -5.13
C VAL A 380 -5.75 -7.18 -6.36
N ILE A 381 -4.95 -7.05 -7.41
CA ILE A 381 -5.07 -7.83 -8.63
C ILE A 381 -3.90 -8.82 -8.68
N HIS A 382 -4.21 -10.11 -8.82
CA HIS A 382 -3.22 -11.17 -8.99
C HIS A 382 -3.77 -12.30 -9.89
N ARG A 383 -3.12 -12.52 -11.05
CA ARG A 383 -3.39 -13.57 -12.04
C ARG A 383 -4.85 -13.62 -12.53
N GLY A 384 -5.39 -12.49 -12.97
CA GLY A 384 -6.74 -12.33 -13.48
C GLY A 384 -7.81 -12.36 -12.40
N ILE A 385 -7.41 -12.16 -11.14
CA ILE A 385 -8.31 -12.19 -9.99
C ILE A 385 -8.22 -10.87 -9.23
N LEU A 386 -9.38 -10.23 -9.04
CA LEU A 386 -9.57 -9.07 -8.18
C LEU A 386 -9.95 -9.55 -6.78
N TYR A 387 -9.08 -9.31 -5.82
CA TYR A 387 -9.31 -9.57 -4.40
C TYR A 387 -9.81 -8.30 -3.72
N VAL A 388 -11.00 -8.39 -3.12
CA VAL A 388 -11.64 -7.28 -2.42
C VAL A 388 -11.88 -7.70 -0.98
N ARG A 389 -11.38 -6.90 -0.04
CA ARG A 389 -11.78 -7.00 1.37
C ARG A 389 -12.89 -5.98 1.66
N HIS A 390 -13.86 -6.39 2.46
CA HIS A 390 -14.80 -5.50 3.12
C HIS A 390 -15.03 -6.01 4.55
N GLY A 391 -14.52 -5.28 5.55
CA GLY A 391 -14.59 -5.67 6.96
C GLY A 391 -14.15 -7.11 7.21
N ASN A 392 -15.11 -7.94 7.63
CA ASN A 392 -14.94 -9.36 7.96
C ASN A 392 -14.90 -10.32 6.76
N ALA A 393 -15.00 -9.82 5.52
CA ALA A 393 -15.08 -10.64 4.31
C ALA A 393 -13.92 -10.39 3.33
N LEU A 394 -13.50 -11.44 2.63
CA LEU A 394 -12.61 -11.40 1.47
C LEU A 394 -13.29 -12.11 0.29
N MET A 395 -13.31 -11.46 -0.87
CA MET A 395 -13.92 -11.97 -2.10
C MET A 395 -12.88 -12.00 -3.22
N ALA A 396 -12.95 -13.02 -4.07
CA ALA A 396 -12.10 -13.18 -5.24
C ALA A 396 -12.95 -13.22 -6.51
N TYR A 397 -12.78 -12.24 -7.38
CA TYR A 397 -13.53 -12.13 -8.64
C TYR A 397 -12.63 -12.37 -9.85
N LYS A 398 -13.10 -13.17 -10.81
CA LYS A 398 -12.39 -13.38 -12.08
C LYS A 398 -12.62 -12.16 -12.99
N ILE A 399 -11.55 -11.42 -13.26
CA ILE A 399 -11.57 -10.15 -14.00
C ILE A 399 -10.78 -10.19 -15.29
#